data_AF-A0A1T4TDZ9-F1
#
_entry.id   AF-A0A1T4TDZ9-F1
#
_cell.length_a   1.000
_cell.length_b   1.000
_cell.length_c   1.000
_cell.angle_alpha   90.00
_cell.angle_beta   90.00
_cell.angle_gamma   90.00
#
_symmetry.space_group_name_H-M   'P 1'
#
loop_
_entity.id
_entity.type
_entity.pdbx_description
1 polymer ?
#
loop_
_entity_poly.entity_id
_entity_poly.type
_entity_poly.pdbx_seq_one_letter_code
_entity_poly.pdbx_strand_id
1 'polypeptide(L)'
;MAGATVTAMTAGGPQERPSPDGPERFDPDHWRVAAHIEWQKQGTWLVMWGAYTRRYWAFARWPVPEGGAVVSAADPDTLYGEMRDVERRHGFLRWRYGRGRGSGTGR
;
A
#
# COMPACT_ATOMS: atom_id res chain seq x y z
N MET A 1 -45.65 -0.97 -28.59
CA MET A 1 -46.34 0.15 -27.91
C MET A 1 -45.73 0.29 -26.53
N ALA A 2 -44.82 1.26 -26.36
CA ALA A 2 -44.12 1.52 -25.11
C ALA A 2 -45.02 2.36 -24.19
N GLY A 3 -45.21 1.89 -22.96
CA GLY A 3 -45.84 2.68 -21.89
C GLY A 3 -44.77 3.47 -21.16
N ALA A 4 -44.74 4.78 -21.37
CA ALA A 4 -43.95 5.72 -20.60
C ALA A 4 -44.67 6.02 -19.29
N THR A 5 -44.00 5.80 -18.15
CA THR A 5 -44.44 6.33 -16.85
C THR A 5 -43.57 7.54 -16.52
N VAL A 6 -44.15 8.73 -16.68
CA VAL A 6 -43.66 9.97 -16.08
C VAL A 6 -44.22 10.04 -14.67
N THR A 7 -43.37 10.22 -13.67
CA THR A 7 -43.81 10.59 -12.32
C THR A 7 -42.91 11.71 -11.80
N ALA A 8 -43.55 12.87 -11.69
CA ALA A 8 -43.30 14.01 -10.80
C ALA A 8 -41.86 14.49 -10.62
N MET A 9 -41.57 15.61 -11.28
CA MET A 9 -40.60 16.61 -10.82
C MET A 9 -41.17 17.27 -9.56
N THR A 10 -40.64 16.91 -8.39
CA THR A 10 -40.79 17.72 -7.18
C THR A 10 -39.49 18.49 -6.98
N ALA A 11 -39.58 19.81 -7.14
CA ALA A 11 -38.54 20.75 -6.76
C ALA A 11 -38.29 20.65 -5.26
N GLY A 12 -37.17 20.06 -4.88
CA GLY A 12 -36.74 19.89 -3.49
C GLY A 12 -35.33 20.42 -3.30
N GLY A 13 -35.22 21.70 -2.92
CA GLY A 13 -34.04 22.33 -2.31
C GLY A 13 -32.77 22.43 -3.19
N PRO A 14 -31.85 23.35 -2.88
CA PRO A 14 -30.48 23.22 -3.36
C PRO A 14 -29.94 21.92 -2.74
N GLN A 15 -29.88 20.87 -3.55
CA GLN A 15 -29.15 19.65 -3.25
C GLN A 15 -27.71 20.09 -3.01
N GLU A 16 -27.32 20.21 -1.73
CA GLU A 16 -25.92 20.34 -1.33
C GLU A 16 -25.20 19.19 -2.01
N ARG A 17 -24.48 19.52 -3.09
CA ARG A 17 -23.55 18.59 -3.69
C ARG A 17 -22.62 18.20 -2.55
N PRO A 18 -22.49 16.92 -2.18
CA PRO A 18 -21.47 16.54 -1.22
C PRO A 18 -20.15 17.07 -1.78
N SER A 19 -19.53 17.96 -1.02
CA SER A 19 -18.25 18.54 -1.41
C SER A 19 -17.30 17.38 -1.74
N PRO A 20 -16.51 17.42 -2.83
CA PRO A 20 -15.57 16.34 -3.16
C PRO A 20 -14.53 16.10 -2.04
N ASP A 21 -14.47 17.00 -1.06
CA ASP A 21 -13.53 17.04 0.06
C ASP A 21 -14.20 16.69 1.41
N GLY A 22 -15.24 15.85 1.41
CA GLY A 22 -15.75 15.26 2.65
C GLY A 22 -14.65 14.42 3.36
N PRO A 23 -14.65 14.33 4.71
CA PRO A 23 -13.63 13.65 5.51
C PRO A 23 -13.47 12.14 5.22
N GLU A 24 -14.30 11.55 4.36
CA GLU A 24 -14.34 10.13 4.04
C GLU A 24 -13.19 9.61 3.15
N ARG A 25 -12.39 10.51 2.56
CA ARG A 25 -11.22 10.15 1.73
C ARG A 25 -9.91 10.17 2.50
N PHE A 26 -9.85 10.92 3.61
CA PHE A 26 -8.66 11.02 4.44
C PHE A 26 -8.72 9.94 5.52
N ASP A 27 -7.79 8.99 5.45
CA ASP A 27 -7.76 7.84 6.36
C ASP A 27 -6.47 7.88 7.20
N PRO A 28 -6.45 8.73 8.26
CA PRO A 28 -5.24 9.01 9.02
C PRO A 28 -4.74 7.78 9.78
N ASP A 29 -5.63 6.87 10.17
CA ASP A 29 -5.24 5.68 10.92
C ASP A 29 -4.55 4.68 10.01
N HIS A 30 -5.07 4.47 8.80
CA HIS A 30 -4.38 3.63 7.81
C HIS A 30 -3.02 4.21 7.40
N TRP A 31 -2.86 5.54 7.37
CA TRP A 31 -1.56 6.18 7.13
C TRP A 31 -0.57 5.96 8.26
N ARG A 32 -1.02 6.07 9.53
CA ARG A 32 -0.19 5.78 10.70
C ARG A 32 0.26 4.32 10.72
N VAL A 33 -0.63 3.39 10.35
CA VAL A 33 -0.29 1.97 10.21
C VAL A 33 0.77 1.77 9.13
N ALA A 34 0.58 2.35 7.94
CA ALA A 34 1.57 2.26 6.85
C ALA A 34 2.95 2.77 7.29
N ALA A 35 3.00 3.94 7.93
CA ALA A 35 4.23 4.52 8.47
C ALA A 35 4.87 3.64 9.56
N HIS A 36 4.06 3.03 10.42
CA HIS A 36 4.55 2.11 11.44
C HIS A 36 5.19 0.86 10.81
N ILE A 37 4.58 0.30 9.77
CA ILE A 37 5.13 -0.86 9.03
C ILE A 37 6.47 -0.51 8.39
N GLU A 38 6.55 0.65 7.72
CA GLU A 38 7.81 1.14 7.12
C GLU A 38 8.91 1.32 8.17
N TRP A 39 8.58 1.91 9.33
CA TRP A 39 9.52 2.07 10.44
C TRP A 39 10.01 0.71 10.97
N GLN A 40 9.11 -0.25 11.21
CA GLN A 40 9.44 -1.62 11.63
C GLN A 40 10.39 -2.32 10.66
N LYS A 41 10.20 -2.10 9.35
CA LYS A 41 11.04 -2.66 8.29
C LYS A 41 12.31 -1.87 8.04
N GLN A 42 12.60 -0.88 8.88
CA GLN A 42 13.84 -0.09 8.89
C GLN A 42 14.12 0.55 7.52
N GLY A 43 13.07 1.09 6.88
CA GLY A 43 13.14 1.76 5.58
C GLY A 43 13.48 0.86 4.40
N THR A 44 13.50 -0.46 4.60
CA THR A 44 13.77 -1.42 3.53
C THR A 44 12.60 -1.58 2.56
N TRP A 45 11.42 -1.19 3.02
CA TRP A 45 10.18 -1.15 2.26
C TRP A 45 9.61 0.27 2.35
N LEU A 46 9.14 0.82 1.23
CA LEU A 46 8.24 1.98 1.23
C LEU A 46 6.82 1.46 1.35
N VAL A 47 6.04 1.93 2.33
CA VAL A 47 4.66 1.47 2.53
C VAL A 47 3.70 2.64 2.45
N MET A 48 2.63 2.48 1.66
CA MET A 48 1.61 3.53 1.47
C MET A 48 0.19 2.97 1.52
N TRP A 49 -0.75 3.77 2.01
CA TRP A 49 -2.19 3.48 1.92
C TRP A 49 -2.79 4.14 0.68
N GLY A 50 -3.39 3.33 -0.19
CA GLY A 50 -4.12 3.83 -1.35
C GLY A 50 -5.58 4.11 -1.00
N ALA A 51 -5.93 5.37 -0.70
CA ALA A 51 -7.30 5.75 -0.32
C ALA A 51 -8.38 5.35 -1.34
N TYR A 52 -8.06 5.39 -2.64
CA TYR A 52 -8.95 4.95 -3.71
C TYR A 52 -9.11 3.42 -3.77
N THR A 53 -7.99 2.69 -3.63
CA THR A 53 -8.00 1.22 -3.73
C THR A 53 -8.36 0.53 -2.42
N ARG A 54 -8.36 1.27 -1.30
CA ARG A 54 -8.50 0.77 0.07
C ARG A 54 -7.53 -0.39 0.33
N ARG A 55 -6.28 -0.25 -0.13
CA ARG A 55 -5.20 -1.25 0.04
C ARG A 55 -3.91 -0.60 0.47
N TYR A 56 -3.14 -1.34 1.25
CA TYR A 56 -1.73 -1.07 1.49
C TYR A 56 -0.90 -1.54 0.31
N TRP A 57 0.10 -0.76 -0.04
CA TRP A 57 1.09 -1.07 -1.05
C TRP A 57 2.48 -0.99 -0.42
N ALA A 58 3.30 -2.02 -0.64
CA ALA A 58 4.67 -2.07 -0.17
C ALA A 58 5.63 -2.27 -1.35
N PHE A 59 6.59 -1.35 -1.49
CA PHE A 59 7.60 -1.38 -2.53
C PHE A 59 8.96 -1.68 -1.91
N ALA A 60 9.65 -2.70 -2.43
CA ALA A 60 10.97 -3.07 -1.94
C ALA A 60 12.01 -2.02 -2.37
N ARG A 61 12.79 -1.53 -1.41
CA ARG A 61 13.87 -0.53 -1.62
C ARG A 61 15.28 -1.13 -1.53
N TRP A 62 15.38 -2.39 -1.15
CA TRP A 62 16.64 -3.13 -1.14
C TRP A 62 16.97 -3.66 -2.54
N PRO A 63 18.19 -4.14 -2.81
CA PRO A 63 18.59 -4.67 -4.11
C PRO A 63 17.86 -5.97 -4.43
N VAL A 64 16.67 -5.86 -5.01
CA VAL A 64 15.89 -6.96 -5.56
C VAL A 64 16.34 -7.19 -7.02
N PRO A 65 16.30 -8.43 -7.55
CA PRO A 65 16.54 -8.70 -8.98
C PRO A 65 15.69 -7.83 -9.92
N GLU A 66 16.11 -7.76 -11.19
CA GLU A 66 15.53 -6.85 -12.20
C GLU A 66 13.99 -6.92 -12.24
N GLY A 67 13.36 -5.76 -12.15
CA GLY A 67 11.90 -5.60 -12.05
C GLY A 67 11.40 -5.10 -10.70
N GLY A 68 12.22 -5.19 -9.64
CA GLY A 68 11.82 -4.79 -8.29
C GLY A 68 10.78 -5.75 -7.68
N ALA A 69 10.31 -5.45 -6.47
CA ALA A 69 9.20 -6.19 -5.88
C ALA A 69 8.18 -5.24 -5.26
N VAL A 70 6.91 -5.50 -5.58
CA VAL A 70 5.75 -4.76 -5.09
C VAL A 70 4.71 -5.75 -4.62
N VAL A 71 4.16 -5.54 -3.44
CA VAL A 71 3.05 -6.33 -2.89
C VAL A 71 1.93 -5.40 -2.42
N SER A 72 0.69 -5.88 -2.44
CA SER A 72 -0.46 -5.12 -1.93
C SER A 72 -1.47 -6.01 -1.22
N ALA A 73 -2.04 -5.51 -0.13
CA ALA A 73 -3.07 -6.21 0.66
C ALA A 73 -4.09 -5.21 1.24
N ALA A 74 -5.29 -5.68 1.57
CA ALA A 74 -6.31 -4.82 2.19
C ALA A 74 -6.04 -4.59 3.68
N ASP A 75 -5.45 -5.58 4.35
CA ASP A 75 -5.12 -5.58 5.77
C ASP A 75 -3.59 -5.65 6.00
N PRO A 76 -3.10 -5.12 7.14
CA PRO A 76 -1.68 -5.05 7.43
C PRO A 76 -1.04 -6.43 7.67
N ASP A 77 -1.76 -7.38 8.25
CA ASP A 77 -1.23 -8.70 8.57
C ASP A 77 -0.93 -9.52 7.31
N THR A 78 -1.86 -9.50 6.35
CA THR A 78 -1.66 -10.10 5.03
C THR A 78 -0.52 -9.39 4.30
N LEU A 79 -0.43 -8.06 4.38
CA LEU A 79 0.70 -7.32 3.80
C LEU A 79 2.03 -7.82 4.38
N TYR A 80 2.12 -8.01 5.70
CA TYR A 80 3.31 -8.54 6.34
C TYR A 80 3.69 -9.95 5.88
N GLY A 81 2.69 -10.81 5.69
CA GLY A 81 2.87 -12.16 5.13
C GLY A 81 3.53 -12.10 3.76
N GLU A 82 2.93 -11.34 2.84
CA GLU A 82 3.41 -11.18 1.47
C GLU A 82 4.83 -10.57 1.42
N MET A 83 5.10 -9.55 2.24
CA MET A 83 6.43 -8.97 2.36
C MET A 83 7.48 -10.01 2.81
N ARG A 84 7.13 -10.86 3.78
CA ARG A 84 8.02 -11.94 4.25
C ARG A 84 8.24 -13.01 3.18
N ASP A 85 7.22 -13.34 2.40
CA ASP A 85 7.34 -14.27 1.28
C ASP A 85 8.31 -13.74 0.23
N VAL A 86 8.18 -12.47 -0.15
CA VAL A 86 9.11 -11.80 -1.06
C VAL A 86 10.53 -11.75 -0.47
N GLU A 87 10.68 -11.38 0.80
CA GLU A 87 11.97 -11.36 1.48
C GLU A 87 12.67 -12.73 1.41
N ARG A 88 11.93 -13.81 1.66
CA ARG A 88 12.45 -15.18 1.54
C ARG A 88 12.82 -15.52 0.10
N ARG A 89 11.92 -15.28 -0.85
CA ARG A 89 12.10 -15.62 -2.27
C ARG A 89 13.33 -14.95 -2.88
N HIS A 90 13.57 -13.69 -2.55
CA HIS A 90 14.65 -12.89 -3.15
C HIS A 90 15.92 -12.82 -2.30
N GLY A 91 16.02 -13.63 -1.23
CA GLY A 91 17.24 -13.73 -0.43
C GLY A 91 17.56 -12.49 0.39
N PHE A 92 16.54 -11.82 0.90
CA PHE A 92 16.65 -10.60 1.71
C PHE A 92 17.65 -10.73 2.86
N LEU A 93 17.59 -11.82 3.62
CA LEU A 93 18.48 -12.05 4.76
C LEU A 93 19.94 -12.17 4.31
N ARG A 94 20.19 -12.76 3.14
CA ARG A 94 21.54 -12.84 2.55
C ARG A 94 22.04 -11.45 2.20
N TRP A 95 21.20 -10.59 1.64
CA TRP A 95 21.57 -9.19 1.38
C TRP A 95 21.83 -8.42 2.69
N ARG A 96 20.90 -8.50 3.65
CA ARG A 96 20.96 -7.70 4.87
C ARG A 96 22.11 -8.07 5.81
N TYR A 97 22.44 -9.36 5.89
CA TYR A 97 23.44 -9.88 6.85
C TYR A 97 24.68 -10.49 6.19
N GLY A 98 24.65 -10.77 4.89
CA GLY A 98 25.76 -11.45 4.19
C GLY A 98 26.98 -10.57 3.91
N ARG A 99 26.95 -9.27 4.21
CA ARG A 99 28.06 -8.34 3.93
C ARG A 99 29.25 -8.44 4.91
N GLY A 100 29.24 -9.40 5.85
CA GLY A 100 30.26 -9.54 6.90
C GLY A 100 31.44 -10.49 6.62
N ARG A 101 31.54 -11.14 5.45
CA ARG A 101 32.63 -12.10 5.15
C ARG A 101 33.19 -11.95 3.74
N GLY A 102 33.74 -10.78 3.40
CA GLY A 102 34.28 -10.55 2.06
C GLY A 102 35.15 -9.31 1.90
N SER A 103 36.09 -9.08 2.82
CA SER A 103 37.28 -8.26 2.53
C SER A 103 38.42 -8.72 3.43
N GLY A 104 38.86 -9.96 3.19
CA GLY A 104 39.96 -10.62 3.86
C GLY A 104 40.75 -11.45 2.86
N THR A 105 41.18 -10.82 1.77
CA THR A 105 42.20 -11.28 0.79
C THR A 105 42.70 -9.99 0.16
N GLY A 106 43.93 -9.52 0.32
CA GLY A 106 45.18 -10.23 0.41
C GLY A 106 46.06 -9.66 -0.70
N ARG A 107 47.10 -8.91 -0.28
CA ARG A 107 48.18 -8.29 -1.05
C ARG A 107 47.97 -6.85 -1.53
#